data_AF-A0A521I6M8-F1
#
_entry.id   AF-A0A521I6M8-F1
#
_cell.length_a   1.000
_cell.length_b   1.000
_cell.length_c   1.000
_cell.angle_alpha   90.00
_cell.angle_beta   90.00
_cell.angle_gamma   90.00
#
_symmetry.space_group_name_H-M   'P 1'
#
loop_
_entity.id
_entity.type
_entity.pdbx_description
1 polymer ?
#
loop_
_entity_poly.entity_id
_entity_poly.type
_entity_poly.pdbx_seq_one_letter_code
_entity_poly.pdbx_strand_id
1 'polypeptide(L)'
;MRALLQCLSHTPLKGYYDPEATVVQEVAGMVANLRREVEAFDPEVIYLFWPDHLNGFFLDTMPQFCIGMAAESVGDYQTSAGPLNVPRELAEACARAVVDAEIDLGFSYRMQVDHGCAQPLEELTGALARYPVVPIFINSVAPPVVKMRRARLLGEAVGRFARARGQRALFIGSGGLSHNPPVPQMATATDPAVIERLINNRNPSKEARDARQARTIAAAEAFTAGTSTLHPLNAEWDRRLMSQLAARDWRALDAYRNEDITADAGGSAHEAKTWVAAVAAMDAACAGAWQAEARYYREIPEWIAGFGALTGRSD
;
A
#
# COMPACT_ATOMS: atom_id res chain seq x y z
N MET A 1 17.35 -11.27 -13.11
CA MET A 1 17.73 -11.03 -11.70
C MET A 1 16.81 -11.86 -10.82
N ARG A 2 17.23 -12.20 -9.59
CA ARG A 2 16.36 -12.88 -8.63
C ARG A 2 15.47 -11.83 -7.96
N ALA A 3 14.17 -12.07 -7.95
CA ALA A 3 13.19 -11.16 -7.40
C ALA A 3 12.00 -11.90 -6.77
N LEU A 4 11.39 -11.26 -5.78
CA LEU A 4 10.19 -11.70 -5.10
C LEU A 4 9.17 -10.56 -5.09
N LEU A 5 7.90 -10.90 -5.21
CA LEU A 5 6.76 -9.97 -5.14
C LEU A 5 5.86 -10.40 -3.98
N GLN A 6 5.48 -9.43 -3.13
CA GLN A 6 4.52 -9.61 -2.05
C GLN A 6 3.54 -8.43 -2.05
N CYS A 7 2.34 -8.61 -2.57
CA CYS A 7 1.25 -7.67 -2.39
C CYS A 7 0.36 -8.12 -1.24
N LEU A 8 0.02 -7.21 -0.32
CA LEU A 8 -0.70 -7.54 0.91
C LEU A 8 -1.56 -6.35 1.38
N SER A 9 -2.82 -6.63 1.71
CA SER A 9 -3.73 -5.68 2.37
C SER A 9 -3.21 -5.23 3.73
N HIS A 10 -3.48 -3.98 4.14
CA HIS A 10 -2.93 -3.39 5.37
C HIS A 10 -3.96 -2.77 6.33
N THR A 11 -5.02 -3.49 6.65
CA THR A 11 -6.09 -2.93 7.49
C THR A 11 -5.56 -2.45 8.86
N PRO A 12 -5.91 -1.22 9.30
CA PRO A 12 -5.59 -0.73 10.64
C PRO A 12 -6.43 -1.38 11.75
N LEU A 13 -7.43 -2.20 11.39
CA LEU A 13 -8.40 -2.79 12.33
C LEU A 13 -7.98 -4.14 12.90
N LYS A 14 -6.93 -4.75 12.32
CA LYS A 14 -6.35 -5.99 12.83
C LYS A 14 -5.89 -5.81 14.27
N GLY A 15 -6.34 -6.68 15.18
CA GLY A 15 -6.04 -6.59 16.61
C GLY A 15 -6.90 -5.56 17.38
N TYR A 16 -7.84 -4.89 16.72
CA TYR A 16 -8.78 -3.95 17.34
C TYR A 16 -10.24 -4.38 17.22
N TYR A 17 -10.65 -4.81 16.03
CA TYR A 17 -11.97 -5.36 15.77
C TYR A 17 -11.82 -6.56 14.82
N ASP A 18 -11.53 -7.71 15.40
CA ASP A 18 -11.19 -8.91 14.64
C ASP A 18 -12.43 -9.75 14.32
N PRO A 19 -12.43 -10.46 13.17
CA PRO A 19 -13.44 -11.47 12.86
C PRO A 19 -13.31 -12.69 13.80
N GLU A 20 -14.10 -13.73 13.54
CA GLU A 20 -13.97 -15.01 14.24
C GLU A 20 -12.51 -15.50 14.27
N ALA A 21 -12.12 -16.13 15.39
CA ALA A 21 -10.75 -16.57 15.64
C ALA A 21 -10.17 -17.48 14.54
N THR A 22 -11.02 -18.25 13.85
CA THR A 22 -10.63 -19.10 12.71
C THR A 22 -10.14 -18.26 11.54
N VAL A 23 -10.79 -17.14 11.22
CA VAL A 23 -10.38 -16.21 10.15
C VAL A 23 -9.09 -15.49 10.54
N VAL A 24 -8.97 -15.07 11.81
CA VAL A 24 -7.72 -14.47 12.32
C VAL A 24 -6.54 -15.44 12.17
N GLN A 25 -6.71 -16.70 12.57
CA GLN A 25 -5.69 -17.74 12.44
C GLN A 25 -5.36 -18.07 10.99
N GLU A 26 -6.36 -18.10 10.11
CA GLU A 26 -6.20 -18.30 8.66
C GLU A 26 -5.29 -17.22 8.05
N VAL A 27 -5.61 -15.93 8.30
CA VAL A 27 -4.81 -14.80 7.81
C VAL A 27 -3.42 -14.79 8.43
N ALA A 28 -3.31 -15.02 9.75
CA ALA A 28 -2.02 -15.07 10.44
C ALA A 28 -1.12 -16.19 9.90
N GLY A 29 -1.68 -17.37 9.63
CA GLY A 29 -0.97 -18.49 9.01
C GLY A 29 -0.48 -18.16 7.60
N MET A 30 -1.31 -17.51 6.79
CA MET A 30 -0.93 -17.04 5.46
C MET A 30 0.23 -16.03 5.54
N VAL A 31 0.13 -15.00 6.37
CA VAL A 31 1.19 -14.00 6.57
C VAL A 31 2.49 -14.63 7.09
N ALA A 32 2.39 -15.58 8.02
CA ALA A 32 3.57 -16.30 8.52
C ALA A 32 4.27 -17.12 7.41
N ASN A 33 3.51 -17.67 6.45
CA ASN A 33 4.09 -18.33 5.28
C ASN A 33 4.84 -17.34 4.39
N LEU A 34 4.22 -16.20 4.08
CA LEU A 34 4.85 -15.14 3.28
C LEU A 34 6.13 -14.63 3.95
N ARG A 35 6.12 -14.45 5.27
CA ARG A 35 7.32 -14.08 6.04
C ARG A 35 8.44 -15.08 5.86
N ARG A 36 8.16 -16.38 6.02
CA ARG A 36 9.18 -17.43 5.82
C ARG A 36 9.75 -17.42 4.41
N GLU A 37 8.93 -17.13 3.40
CA GLU A 37 9.39 -16.99 2.01
C GLU A 37 10.32 -15.79 1.83
N VAL A 38 9.99 -14.64 2.42
CA VAL A 38 10.84 -13.44 2.39
C VAL A 38 12.16 -13.67 3.13
N GLU A 39 12.11 -14.30 4.31
CA GLU A 39 13.30 -14.63 5.09
C GLU A 39 14.21 -15.62 4.36
N ALA A 40 13.63 -16.62 3.69
CA ALA A 40 14.39 -17.58 2.88
C ALA A 40 14.93 -16.95 1.58
N PHE A 41 14.24 -15.95 1.02
CA PHE A 41 14.70 -15.21 -0.15
C PHE A 41 15.85 -14.27 0.17
N ASP A 42 15.88 -13.73 1.40
CA ASP A 42 16.91 -12.83 1.92
C ASP A 42 17.15 -11.62 0.98
N PRO A 43 16.18 -10.67 0.89
CA PRO A 43 16.29 -9.55 -0.03
C PRO A 43 17.44 -8.61 0.35
N GLU A 44 18.20 -8.18 -0.65
CA GLU A 44 19.23 -7.14 -0.49
C GLU A 44 18.62 -5.73 -0.50
N VAL A 45 17.43 -5.59 -1.09
CA VAL A 45 16.65 -4.35 -1.12
C VAL A 45 15.17 -4.67 -1.25
N ILE A 46 14.37 -3.88 -0.56
CA ILE A 46 12.91 -3.83 -0.69
C ILE A 46 12.53 -2.53 -1.41
N TYR A 47 11.72 -2.62 -2.46
CA TYR A 47 11.02 -1.48 -3.04
C TYR A 47 9.56 -1.56 -2.61
N LEU A 48 9.15 -0.69 -1.69
CA LEU A 48 7.85 -0.75 -1.04
C LEU A 48 6.95 0.36 -1.59
N PHE A 49 5.93 -0.03 -2.35
CA PHE A 49 4.88 0.84 -2.84
C PHE A 49 3.73 0.85 -1.85
N TRP A 50 3.36 2.02 -1.34
CA TRP A 50 2.31 2.18 -0.35
C TRP A 50 1.54 3.50 -0.50
N PRO A 51 0.29 3.57 -0.02
CA PRO A 51 -0.49 4.79 0.16
C PRO A 51 -0.39 5.32 1.59
N ASP A 52 -0.46 6.63 1.77
CA ASP A 52 -0.53 7.29 3.09
C ASP A 52 -1.96 7.70 3.43
N HIS A 53 -2.32 7.57 4.70
CA HIS A 53 -3.68 7.84 5.19
C HIS A 53 -3.78 9.21 5.87
N LEU A 54 -3.16 10.25 5.31
CA LEU A 54 -3.08 11.59 5.92
C LEU A 54 -2.40 11.53 7.29
N ASN A 55 -1.21 10.93 7.33
CA ASN A 55 -0.33 10.84 8.49
C ASN A 55 1.03 11.47 8.19
N GLY A 56 1.64 11.14 7.05
CA GLY A 56 2.87 11.75 6.56
C GLY A 56 2.65 12.76 5.42
N PHE A 57 1.63 12.56 4.58
CA PHE A 57 1.31 13.40 3.43
C PHE A 57 -0.05 14.08 3.60
N PHE A 58 -0.12 15.39 3.35
CA PHE A 58 -1.33 16.19 3.59
C PHE A 58 -1.61 17.12 2.40
N LEU A 59 -2.76 17.79 2.43
CA LEU A 59 -3.22 18.62 1.31
C LEU A 59 -2.51 19.97 1.19
N ASP A 60 -1.69 20.37 2.18
CA ASP A 60 -0.80 21.52 2.06
C ASP A 60 0.24 21.33 0.94
N THR A 61 0.70 20.09 0.72
CA THR A 61 1.45 19.67 -0.46
C THR A 61 1.33 18.16 -0.65
N MET A 62 0.41 17.74 -1.51
CA MET A 62 0.15 16.33 -1.85
C MET A 62 0.82 15.96 -3.19
N PRO A 63 1.95 15.25 -3.21
CA PRO A 63 2.51 14.74 -4.45
C PRO A 63 1.68 13.55 -4.97
N GLN A 64 1.77 13.25 -6.27
CA GLN A 64 1.18 12.00 -6.79
C GLN A 64 2.06 10.78 -6.46
N PHE A 65 3.37 10.96 -6.51
CA PHE A 65 4.39 9.97 -6.16
C PHE A 65 5.47 10.62 -5.30
N CYS A 66 6.01 9.90 -4.32
CA CYS A 66 7.15 10.40 -3.53
C CYS A 66 8.12 9.28 -3.14
N ILE A 67 9.43 9.50 -3.26
CA ILE A 67 10.46 8.56 -2.81
C ILE A 67 11.17 9.10 -1.56
N GLY A 68 11.33 8.24 -0.54
CA GLY A 68 11.99 8.60 0.71
C GLY A 68 13.50 8.35 0.67
N MET A 69 14.28 9.40 0.97
CA MET A 69 15.75 9.35 1.17
C MET A 69 16.11 9.12 2.65
N ALA A 70 15.15 9.37 3.53
CA ALA A 70 15.11 8.92 4.91
C ALA A 70 13.62 8.79 5.29
N ALA A 71 13.28 7.81 6.11
CA ALA A 71 11.90 7.57 6.52
C ALA A 71 11.80 7.10 7.98
N GLU A 72 10.75 7.53 8.66
CA GLU A 72 10.42 7.17 10.03
C GLU A 72 8.95 6.79 10.14
N SER A 73 8.67 5.63 10.73
CA SER A 73 7.31 5.21 11.06
C SER A 73 6.77 6.00 12.24
N VAL A 74 5.54 6.47 12.13
CA VAL A 74 4.84 7.19 13.21
C VAL A 74 4.36 6.26 14.34
N GLY A 75 4.34 4.94 14.11
CA GLY A 75 3.87 3.94 15.06
C GLY A 75 2.38 4.06 15.39
N ASP A 76 1.53 4.13 14.36
CA ASP A 76 0.07 4.05 14.50
C ASP A 76 -0.43 2.60 14.34
N TYR A 77 -1.65 2.34 14.83
CA TYR A 77 -2.34 1.04 14.70
C TYR A 77 -1.47 -0.21 15.00
N GLN A 78 -0.83 -0.24 16.16
CA GLN A 78 0.03 -1.33 16.65
C GLN A 78 1.34 -1.55 15.88
N THR A 79 1.65 -0.74 14.86
CA THR A 79 2.96 -0.79 14.19
C THR A 79 4.05 -0.14 15.03
N SER A 80 5.31 -0.54 14.84
CA SER A 80 6.42 0.09 15.55
C SER A 80 6.68 1.52 15.04
N ALA A 81 6.99 2.42 15.96
CA ALA A 81 7.58 3.72 15.63
C ALA A 81 9.09 3.59 15.40
N GLY A 82 9.67 4.52 14.64
CA GLY A 82 11.12 4.65 14.49
C GLY A 82 11.61 4.53 13.05
N PRO A 83 12.94 4.59 12.84
CA PRO A 83 13.53 4.72 11.52
C PRO A 83 13.38 3.44 10.69
N LEU A 84 13.11 3.62 9.40
CA LEU A 84 13.31 2.57 8.40
C LEU A 84 14.79 2.52 8.01
N ASN A 85 15.26 1.35 7.58
CA ASN A 85 16.61 1.19 7.04
C ASN A 85 16.63 1.66 5.57
N VAL A 86 16.65 2.98 5.33
CA VAL A 86 16.67 3.55 3.98
C VAL A 86 18.11 3.74 3.48
N PRO A 87 18.58 2.98 2.46
CA PRO A 87 19.88 3.22 1.84
C PRO A 87 19.83 4.48 0.96
N ARG A 88 20.13 5.64 1.55
CA ARG A 88 19.97 6.97 0.91
C ARG A 88 20.50 7.04 -0.52
N GLU A 89 21.75 6.65 -0.77
CA GLU A 89 22.36 6.75 -2.11
C GLU A 89 21.61 5.90 -3.15
N LEU A 90 21.09 4.74 -2.74
CA LEU A 90 20.28 3.89 -3.59
C LEU A 90 18.91 4.53 -3.88
N ALA A 91 18.28 5.13 -2.87
CA ALA A 91 17.01 5.85 -3.02
C ALA A 91 17.16 7.08 -3.94
N GLU A 92 18.26 7.84 -3.82
CA GLU A 92 18.59 8.98 -4.68
C GLU A 92 18.84 8.55 -6.13
N ALA A 93 19.56 7.43 -6.32
CA ALA A 93 19.77 6.85 -7.64
C ALA A 93 18.46 6.34 -8.27
N CYS A 94 17.59 5.71 -7.47
CA CYS A 94 16.26 5.27 -7.90
C CYS A 94 15.40 6.45 -8.34
N ALA A 95 15.30 7.51 -7.53
CA ALA A 95 14.55 8.71 -7.87
C ALA A 95 15.03 9.37 -9.15
N ARG A 96 16.36 9.48 -9.34
CA ARG A 96 16.93 9.98 -10.60
C ARG A 96 16.55 9.11 -11.79
N ALA A 97 16.66 7.79 -11.68
CA ALA A 97 16.27 6.87 -12.76
C ALA A 97 14.77 6.95 -13.11
N VAL A 98 13.91 7.23 -12.14
CA VAL A 98 12.47 7.44 -12.37
C VAL A 98 12.21 8.78 -13.09
N VAL A 99 12.89 9.85 -12.68
CA VAL A 99 12.82 11.15 -13.37
C VAL A 99 13.37 11.07 -14.80
N ASP A 100 14.49 10.38 -15.01
CA ASP A 100 15.08 10.13 -16.33
C ASP A 100 14.14 9.30 -17.23
N ALA A 101 13.20 8.56 -16.64
CA ALA A 101 12.13 7.85 -17.35
C ALA A 101 10.86 8.70 -17.56
N GLU A 102 10.95 10.02 -17.41
CA GLU A 102 9.88 11.00 -17.62
C GLU A 102 8.68 10.81 -16.68
N ILE A 103 8.96 10.42 -15.43
CA ILE A 103 7.97 10.33 -14.34
C ILE A 103 8.30 11.37 -13.27
N ASP A 104 7.47 12.42 -13.18
CA ASP A 104 7.57 13.41 -12.10
C ASP A 104 7.24 12.79 -10.74
N LEU A 105 8.05 13.10 -9.73
CA LEU A 105 7.84 12.69 -8.33
C LEU A 105 8.38 13.74 -7.36
N GLY A 106 7.82 13.74 -6.15
CA GLY A 106 8.45 14.37 -4.99
C GLY A 106 9.52 13.46 -4.38
N PHE A 107 10.43 14.03 -3.60
CA PHE A 107 11.35 13.26 -2.77
C PHE A 107 11.40 13.86 -1.36
N SER A 108 11.62 13.02 -0.36
CA SER A 108 11.65 13.46 1.04
C SER A 108 12.85 12.92 1.79
N TYR A 109 13.62 13.82 2.41
CA TYR A 109 14.71 13.49 3.34
C TYR A 109 14.24 13.30 4.79
N ARG A 110 12.93 13.38 5.02
CA ARG A 110 12.29 13.20 6.33
C ARG A 110 10.86 12.70 6.12
N MET A 111 10.73 11.59 5.40
CA MET A 111 9.44 10.97 5.13
C MET A 111 8.86 10.42 6.43
N GLN A 112 7.63 10.76 6.75
CA GLN A 112 6.87 10.05 7.77
C GLN A 112 6.05 8.99 7.06
N VAL A 113 6.07 7.76 7.58
CA VAL A 113 5.28 6.65 7.05
C VAL A 113 4.31 6.17 8.12
N ASP A 114 3.13 5.72 7.70
CA ASP A 114 2.12 5.18 8.60
C ASP A 114 2.01 3.65 8.49
N HIS A 115 1.01 3.08 9.15
CA HIS A 115 0.72 1.65 9.12
C HIS A 115 0.65 1.07 7.70
N GLY A 116 0.24 1.83 6.69
CA GLY A 116 0.20 1.38 5.30
C GLY A 116 1.59 1.02 4.74
N CYS A 117 2.66 1.59 5.30
CA CYS A 117 4.04 1.20 5.02
C CYS A 117 4.58 0.23 6.08
N ALA A 118 4.34 0.51 7.36
CA ALA A 118 5.00 -0.18 8.47
C ALA A 118 4.45 -1.59 8.67
N GLN A 119 3.13 -1.78 8.62
CA GLN A 119 2.48 -3.06 8.83
C GLN A 119 2.95 -4.15 7.85
N PRO A 120 2.88 -3.98 6.50
CA PRO A 120 3.35 -5.01 5.59
C PRO A 120 4.85 -5.30 5.77
N LEU A 121 5.66 -4.29 6.12
CA LEU A 121 7.09 -4.48 6.33
C LEU A 121 7.37 -5.35 7.57
N GLU A 122 6.71 -5.08 8.69
CA GLU A 122 6.81 -5.89 9.91
C GLU A 122 6.19 -7.29 9.72
N GLU A 123 5.06 -7.38 9.05
CA GLU A 123 4.39 -8.65 8.78
C GLU A 123 5.27 -9.57 7.92
N LEU A 124 5.84 -9.04 6.84
CA LEU A 124 6.62 -9.82 5.88
C LEU A 124 8.08 -10.04 6.29
N THR A 125 8.66 -9.18 7.13
CA THR A 125 10.09 -9.26 7.48
C THR A 125 10.36 -9.50 8.97
N GLY A 126 9.36 -9.33 9.82
CA GLY A 126 9.46 -9.49 11.27
C GLY A 126 9.97 -8.26 12.02
N ALA A 127 10.50 -7.23 11.34
CA ALA A 127 10.89 -5.97 11.97
C ALA A 127 11.00 -4.82 10.96
N LEU A 128 10.63 -3.61 11.38
CA LEU A 128 10.60 -2.39 10.55
C LEU A 128 11.91 -2.09 9.80
N ALA A 129 13.06 -2.32 10.44
CA ALA A 129 14.37 -1.94 9.91
C ALA A 129 15.26 -3.13 9.50
N ARG A 130 14.69 -4.34 9.35
CA ARG A 130 15.48 -5.57 9.11
C ARG A 130 16.27 -5.53 7.79
N TYR A 131 15.64 -5.08 6.71
CA TYR A 131 16.22 -5.06 5.36
C TYR A 131 16.29 -3.63 4.81
N PRO A 132 17.25 -3.32 3.91
CA PRO A 132 17.27 -2.05 3.21
C PRO A 132 15.97 -1.83 2.42
N VAL A 133 15.33 -0.67 2.58
CA VAL A 133 14.04 -0.36 1.95
C VAL A 133 14.06 1.01 1.27
N VAL A 134 13.57 1.06 0.03
CA VAL A 134 13.24 2.29 -0.68
C VAL A 134 11.72 2.47 -0.58
N PRO A 135 11.21 3.35 0.31
CA PRO A 135 9.78 3.60 0.43
C PRO A 135 9.30 4.54 -0.68
N ILE A 136 8.24 4.12 -1.36
CA ILE A 136 7.67 4.78 -2.53
C ILE A 136 6.18 5.01 -2.28
N PHE A 137 5.84 6.25 -1.94
CA PHE A 137 4.46 6.68 -1.74
C PHE A 137 3.74 6.85 -3.08
N ILE A 138 2.49 6.38 -3.15
CA ILE A 138 1.54 6.62 -4.24
C ILE A 138 0.26 7.20 -3.66
N ASN A 139 -0.11 8.42 -4.09
CA ASN A 139 -1.36 9.04 -3.66
C ASN A 139 -2.57 8.22 -4.13
N SER A 140 -3.26 7.63 -3.16
CA SER A 140 -4.45 6.81 -3.36
C SER A 140 -5.66 7.33 -2.59
N VAL A 141 -5.49 8.32 -1.72
CA VAL A 141 -6.50 8.75 -0.74
C VAL A 141 -7.01 10.17 -1.01
N ALA A 142 -6.20 11.03 -1.63
CA ALA A 142 -6.50 12.44 -1.85
C ALA A 142 -6.72 12.76 -3.33
N PRO A 143 -7.97 12.89 -3.82
CA PRO A 143 -8.24 13.30 -5.20
C PRO A 143 -7.62 14.68 -5.53
N PRO A 144 -7.15 14.88 -6.77
CA PRO A 144 -7.09 13.91 -7.86
C PRO A 144 -6.00 12.85 -7.65
N VAL A 145 -6.31 11.61 -8.02
CA VAL A 145 -5.37 10.48 -7.99
C VAL A 145 -4.98 10.07 -9.42
N VAL A 146 -3.76 9.59 -9.62
CA VAL A 146 -3.32 9.12 -10.95
C VAL A 146 -4.15 7.92 -11.46
N LYS A 147 -4.14 7.70 -12.78
CA LYS A 147 -4.68 6.47 -13.40
C LYS A 147 -3.79 5.26 -13.11
N MET A 148 -4.34 4.05 -13.17
CA MET A 148 -3.58 2.78 -13.06
C MET A 148 -2.37 2.73 -13.98
N ARG A 149 -2.50 3.21 -15.23
CA ARG A 149 -1.39 3.30 -16.19
C ARG A 149 -0.18 4.09 -15.66
N ARG A 150 -0.38 5.16 -14.88
CA ARG A 150 0.74 5.93 -14.33
C ARG A 150 1.44 5.18 -13.20
N ALA A 151 0.70 4.44 -12.37
CA ALA A 151 1.28 3.56 -11.37
C ALA A 151 2.09 2.42 -12.01
N ARG A 152 1.59 1.84 -13.11
CA ARG A 152 2.34 0.88 -13.93
C ARG A 152 3.66 1.47 -14.44
N LEU A 153 3.63 2.65 -15.07
CA LEU A 153 4.83 3.29 -15.61
C LEU A 153 5.87 3.62 -14.53
N LEU A 154 5.42 4.07 -13.35
CA LEU A 154 6.29 4.23 -12.18
C LEU A 154 6.96 2.90 -11.80
N GLY A 155 6.14 1.85 -11.65
CA GLY A 155 6.61 0.50 -11.35
C GLY A 155 7.66 0.01 -12.34
N GLU A 156 7.39 0.14 -13.65
CA GLU A 156 8.34 -0.24 -14.71
C GLU A 156 9.67 0.52 -14.63
N ALA A 157 9.65 1.82 -14.30
CA ALA A 157 10.87 2.61 -14.14
C ALA A 157 11.72 2.09 -12.97
N VAL A 158 11.08 1.82 -11.83
CA VAL A 158 11.73 1.23 -10.64
C VAL A 158 12.24 -0.18 -10.95
N GLY A 159 11.46 -1.00 -11.67
CA GLY A 159 11.85 -2.36 -12.06
C GLY A 159 13.06 -2.38 -13.00
N ARG A 160 13.12 -1.49 -13.99
CA ARG A 160 14.29 -1.33 -14.87
C ARG A 160 15.53 -0.89 -14.08
N PHE A 161 15.37 0.03 -13.14
CA PHE A 161 16.45 0.42 -12.24
C PHE A 161 16.95 -0.77 -11.40
N ALA A 162 16.04 -1.51 -10.76
CA ALA A 162 16.39 -2.70 -9.98
C ALA A 162 17.11 -3.77 -10.82
N ARG A 163 16.67 -3.99 -12.08
CA ARG A 163 17.34 -4.88 -13.04
C ARG A 163 18.79 -4.49 -13.29
N ALA A 164 19.04 -3.20 -13.52
CA ALA A 164 20.38 -2.68 -13.76
C ALA A 164 21.29 -2.81 -12.54
N ARG A 165 20.73 -2.78 -11.32
CA ARG A 165 21.47 -3.00 -10.07
C ARG A 165 21.81 -4.48 -9.83
N GLY A 166 20.96 -5.40 -10.28
CA GLY A 166 21.20 -6.85 -10.19
C GLY A 166 21.12 -7.44 -8.78
N GLN A 167 20.68 -6.65 -7.79
CA GLN A 167 20.48 -7.09 -6.41
C GLN A 167 19.25 -8.00 -6.29
N ARG A 168 19.21 -8.86 -5.27
CA ARG A 168 18.00 -9.62 -4.89
C ARG A 168 16.95 -8.62 -4.39
N ALA A 169 15.95 -8.33 -5.23
CA ALA A 169 14.94 -7.32 -4.91
C ALA A 169 13.62 -7.96 -4.47
N LEU A 170 13.05 -7.47 -3.38
CA LEU A 170 11.66 -7.70 -3.00
C LEU A 170 10.83 -6.48 -3.38
N PHE A 171 9.75 -6.68 -4.14
CA PHE A 171 8.76 -5.67 -4.44
C PHE A 171 7.55 -5.88 -3.53
N ILE A 172 7.16 -4.83 -2.79
CA ILE A 172 5.97 -4.88 -1.93
C ILE A 172 4.93 -3.89 -2.48
N GLY A 173 3.70 -4.36 -2.68
CA GLY A 173 2.55 -3.50 -2.95
C GLY A 173 1.57 -3.57 -1.78
N SER A 174 1.40 -2.49 -1.05
CA SER A 174 0.56 -2.51 0.15
C SER A 174 -0.78 -1.79 -0.03
N GLY A 175 -1.82 -2.32 0.61
CA GLY A 175 -3.16 -1.76 0.65
C GLY A 175 -4.18 -2.57 -0.13
N GLY A 176 -5.34 -1.98 -0.35
CA GLY A 176 -6.45 -2.62 -1.06
C GLY A 176 -7.10 -3.78 -0.29
N LEU A 177 -8.05 -4.51 -0.88
CA LEU A 177 -8.64 -4.28 -2.20
C LEU A 177 -9.87 -3.38 -2.09
N SER A 178 -11.07 -3.85 -2.42
CA SER A 178 -12.30 -3.07 -2.27
C SER A 178 -12.52 -2.67 -0.81
N HIS A 179 -12.68 -1.37 -0.58
CA HIS A 179 -13.07 -0.79 0.70
C HIS A 179 -13.25 0.72 0.62
N ASN A 180 -13.95 1.27 1.62
CA ASN A 180 -14.11 2.71 1.78
C ASN A 180 -14.19 3.08 3.28
N PRO A 181 -13.05 3.30 3.96
CA PRO A 181 -13.01 3.72 5.35
C PRO A 181 -13.54 5.15 5.51
N PRO A 182 -13.90 5.58 6.74
CA PRO A 182 -14.52 6.88 7.01
C PRO A 182 -13.51 8.04 6.98
N VAL A 183 -12.71 8.16 5.93
CA VAL A 183 -11.75 9.26 5.75
C VAL A 183 -12.49 10.50 5.25
N PRO A 184 -12.45 11.64 5.96
CA PRO A 184 -13.10 12.86 5.50
C PRO A 184 -12.52 13.32 4.16
N GLN A 185 -13.38 13.81 3.26
CA GLN A 185 -12.97 14.29 1.95
C GLN A 185 -13.04 15.82 1.91
N MET A 186 -12.03 16.46 1.32
CA MET A 186 -12.01 17.92 1.14
C MET A 186 -13.25 18.42 0.39
N ALA A 187 -13.74 17.65 -0.60
CA ALA A 187 -14.91 18.01 -1.39
C ALA A 187 -16.22 18.11 -0.58
N THR A 188 -16.32 17.43 0.56
CA THR A 188 -17.54 17.36 1.37
C THR A 188 -17.35 17.90 2.80
N ALA A 189 -16.12 18.22 3.20
CA ALA A 189 -15.83 18.78 4.51
C ALA A 189 -16.37 20.21 4.63
N THR A 190 -17.21 20.45 5.64
CA THR A 190 -17.77 21.79 5.94
C THR A 190 -17.25 22.38 7.24
N ASP A 191 -16.73 21.55 8.15
CA ASP A 191 -16.15 21.99 9.41
C ASP A 191 -14.71 22.51 9.19
N PRO A 192 -14.41 23.79 9.49
CA PRO A 192 -13.07 24.36 9.35
C PRO A 192 -11.98 23.57 10.08
N ALA A 193 -12.28 22.97 11.24
CA ALA A 193 -11.31 22.15 11.97
C ALA A 193 -11.04 20.82 11.28
N VAL A 194 -12.01 20.24 10.57
CA VAL A 194 -11.80 19.06 9.72
C VAL A 194 -10.95 19.44 8.51
N ILE A 195 -11.29 20.55 7.84
CA ILE A 195 -10.56 21.06 6.67
C ILE A 195 -9.09 21.29 7.02
N GLU A 196 -8.80 22.00 8.11
CA GLU A 196 -7.42 22.25 8.53
C GLU A 196 -6.68 20.94 8.83
N ARG A 197 -7.34 19.96 9.45
CA ARG A 197 -6.72 18.66 9.70
C ARG A 197 -6.38 17.90 8.41
N LEU A 198 -7.17 18.05 7.35
CA LEU A 198 -6.85 17.47 6.04
C LEU A 198 -5.68 18.20 5.38
N ILE A 199 -5.52 19.50 5.63
CA ILE A 199 -4.45 20.33 5.06
C ILE A 199 -3.12 20.10 5.75
N ASN A 200 -3.07 20.05 7.09
CA ASN A 200 -1.81 19.96 7.82
C ASN A 200 -1.98 19.45 9.26
N ASN A 201 -2.09 18.14 9.44
CA ASN A 201 -2.22 17.50 10.77
C ASN A 201 -1.07 16.56 11.10
N ARG A 202 0.16 16.96 10.77
CA ARG A 202 1.37 16.20 11.11
C ARG A 202 1.54 16.12 12.63
N ASN A 203 1.94 14.94 13.12
CA ASN A 203 2.23 14.68 14.54
C ASN A 203 1.07 15.04 15.50
N PRO A 204 -0.14 14.47 15.31
CA PRO A 204 -1.27 14.74 16.18
C PRO A 204 -1.00 14.29 17.63
N SER A 205 -1.69 14.91 18.60
CA SER A 205 -1.61 14.50 20.01
C SER A 205 -2.06 13.04 20.19
N LYS A 206 -1.69 12.43 21.32
CA LYS A 206 -2.13 11.07 21.63
C LYS A 206 -3.65 10.97 21.65
N GLU A 207 -4.32 11.94 22.26
CA GLU A 207 -5.77 12.00 22.36
C GLU A 207 -6.42 12.09 20.97
N ALA A 208 -5.84 12.88 20.06
CA ALA A 208 -6.33 12.99 18.69
C ALA A 208 -6.16 11.68 17.91
N ARG A 209 -5.04 10.96 18.13
CA ARG A 209 -4.81 9.61 17.57
C ARG A 209 -5.80 8.59 18.12
N ASP A 210 -5.97 8.54 19.44
CA ASP A 210 -6.91 7.63 20.11
C ASP A 210 -8.34 7.89 19.62
N ALA A 211 -8.75 9.17 19.47
CA ALA A 211 -10.05 9.54 18.95
C ALA A 211 -10.24 9.15 17.48
N ARG A 212 -9.18 9.24 16.66
CA ARG A 212 -9.22 8.75 15.27
C ARG A 212 -9.39 7.23 15.24
N GLN A 213 -8.62 6.50 16.04
CA GLN A 213 -8.70 5.04 16.15
C GLN A 213 -10.09 4.59 16.59
N ALA A 214 -10.67 5.23 17.61
CA ALA A 214 -12.02 4.92 18.09
C ALA A 214 -13.09 5.12 17.01
N ARG A 215 -12.97 6.17 16.17
CA ARG A 215 -13.88 6.37 15.02
C ARG A 215 -13.72 5.28 13.96
N THR A 216 -12.49 4.85 13.68
CA THR A 216 -12.24 3.75 12.73
C THR A 216 -12.87 2.45 13.22
N ILE A 217 -12.72 2.12 14.51
CA ILE A 217 -13.34 0.92 15.13
C ILE A 217 -14.87 1.01 15.07
N ALA A 218 -15.46 2.13 15.50
CA ALA A 218 -16.91 2.31 15.47
C ALA A 218 -17.49 2.21 14.04
N ALA A 219 -16.74 2.66 13.03
CA ALA A 219 -17.15 2.50 11.63
C ALA A 219 -17.14 1.03 11.20
N ALA A 220 -16.19 0.22 11.68
CA ALA A 220 -16.14 -1.21 11.42
C ALA A 220 -17.29 -1.95 12.10
N GLU A 221 -17.60 -1.62 13.36
CA GLU A 221 -18.76 -2.15 14.07
C GLU A 221 -20.06 -1.86 13.32
N ALA A 222 -20.26 -0.61 12.86
CA ALA A 222 -21.43 -0.23 12.07
C ALA A 222 -21.47 -0.93 10.71
N PHE A 223 -20.30 -1.15 10.08
CA PHE A 223 -20.19 -1.84 8.80
C PHE A 223 -20.60 -3.32 8.94
N THR A 224 -20.05 -4.02 9.92
CA THR A 224 -20.39 -5.42 10.22
C THR A 224 -21.85 -5.57 10.64
N ALA A 225 -22.41 -4.60 11.38
CA ALA A 225 -23.82 -4.60 11.76
C ALA A 225 -24.79 -4.25 10.61
N GLY A 226 -24.28 -3.86 9.44
CA GLY A 226 -25.10 -3.45 8.28
C GLY A 226 -25.83 -2.11 8.46
N THR A 227 -25.37 -1.27 9.40
CA THR A 227 -25.96 0.06 9.67
C THR A 227 -25.13 1.22 9.11
N SER A 228 -23.94 0.90 8.56
CA SER A 228 -23.05 1.86 7.93
C SER A 228 -23.55 2.34 6.56
N THR A 229 -23.15 3.56 6.19
CA THR A 229 -23.34 4.12 4.84
C THR A 229 -22.07 3.99 3.97
N LEU A 230 -21.04 3.32 4.47
CA LEU A 230 -19.82 3.08 3.71
C LEU A 230 -20.09 2.16 2.52
N HIS A 231 -19.24 2.30 1.50
CA HIS A 231 -19.33 1.49 0.30
C HIS A 231 -19.15 0.00 0.65
N PRO A 232 -19.99 -0.92 0.14
CA PRO A 232 -19.82 -2.35 0.40
C PRO A 232 -18.52 -2.90 -0.19
N LEU A 233 -18.06 -4.04 0.34
CA LEU A 233 -16.98 -4.80 -0.29
C LEU A 233 -17.47 -5.38 -1.62
N ASN A 234 -16.53 -5.64 -2.53
CA ASN A 234 -16.83 -6.15 -3.87
C ASN A 234 -15.86 -7.28 -4.26
N ALA A 235 -16.19 -8.51 -3.85
CA ALA A 235 -15.40 -9.68 -4.19
C ALA A 235 -15.22 -9.97 -5.67
N GLU A 236 -16.20 -9.61 -6.52
CA GLU A 236 -16.05 -9.80 -7.95
C GLU A 236 -14.98 -8.87 -8.53
N TRP A 237 -15.02 -7.59 -8.15
CA TRP A 237 -14.02 -6.60 -8.55
C TRP A 237 -12.63 -7.00 -8.04
N ASP A 238 -12.53 -7.43 -6.78
CA ASP A 238 -11.28 -7.83 -6.14
C ASP A 238 -10.63 -9.01 -6.87
N ARG A 239 -11.39 -10.10 -7.06
CA ARG A 239 -10.90 -11.30 -7.74
C ARG A 239 -10.54 -11.02 -9.20
N ARG A 240 -11.31 -10.17 -9.88
CA ARG A 240 -11.01 -9.74 -11.25
C ARG A 240 -9.69 -8.98 -11.32
N LEU A 241 -9.48 -8.01 -10.43
CA LEU A 241 -8.23 -7.26 -10.36
C LEU A 241 -7.03 -8.19 -10.08
N MET A 242 -7.15 -9.06 -9.07
CA MET A 242 -6.08 -10.02 -8.73
C MET A 242 -5.75 -10.94 -9.91
N SER A 243 -6.76 -11.42 -10.63
CA SER A 243 -6.57 -12.25 -11.83
C SER A 243 -5.87 -11.49 -12.96
N GLN A 244 -6.27 -10.24 -13.22
CA GLN A 244 -5.64 -9.38 -14.24
C GLN A 244 -4.19 -9.05 -13.88
N LEU A 245 -3.89 -8.78 -12.61
CA LEU A 245 -2.52 -8.59 -12.12
C LEU A 245 -1.68 -9.85 -12.30
N ALA A 246 -2.20 -11.02 -11.90
CA ALA A 246 -1.48 -12.29 -12.05
C ALA A 246 -1.21 -12.64 -13.53
N ALA A 247 -2.17 -12.33 -14.41
CA ALA A 247 -2.05 -12.53 -15.85
C ALA A 247 -1.21 -11.44 -16.54
N ARG A 248 -0.89 -10.33 -15.85
CA ARG A 248 -0.26 -9.13 -16.41
C ARG A 248 -1.05 -8.58 -17.61
N ASP A 249 -2.39 -8.54 -17.49
CA ASP A 249 -3.25 -7.94 -18.50
C ASP A 249 -3.18 -6.41 -18.43
N TRP A 250 -2.05 -5.86 -18.90
CA TRP A 250 -1.77 -4.43 -18.87
C TRP A 250 -2.80 -3.60 -19.62
N ARG A 251 -3.40 -4.17 -20.67
CA ARG A 251 -4.45 -3.50 -21.43
C ARG A 251 -5.70 -3.32 -20.58
N ALA A 252 -6.13 -4.37 -19.88
CA ALA A 252 -7.28 -4.28 -18.98
C ALA A 252 -6.98 -3.33 -17.81
N LEU A 253 -5.82 -3.48 -17.15
CA LEU A 253 -5.41 -2.66 -16.01
C LEU A 253 -5.31 -1.17 -16.37
N ASP A 254 -4.73 -0.84 -17.52
CA ASP A 254 -4.60 0.56 -17.99
C ASP A 254 -5.96 1.20 -18.35
N ALA A 255 -6.98 0.39 -18.64
CA ALA A 255 -8.31 0.84 -19.02
C ALA A 255 -9.18 1.24 -17.82
N TYR A 256 -8.80 0.88 -16.59
CA TYR A 256 -9.52 1.30 -15.38
C TYR A 256 -9.60 2.83 -15.30
N ARG A 257 -10.83 3.34 -15.18
CA ARG A 257 -11.09 4.74 -14.87
C ARG A 257 -11.20 4.92 -13.37
N ASN A 258 -10.75 6.08 -12.88
CA ASN A 258 -10.80 6.34 -11.44
C ASN A 258 -12.25 6.39 -10.94
N GLU A 259 -13.14 7.02 -11.70
CA GLU A 259 -14.57 7.10 -11.36
C GLU A 259 -15.19 5.70 -11.21
N ASP A 260 -14.85 4.78 -12.11
CA ASP A 260 -15.35 3.41 -12.09
C ASP A 260 -14.79 2.62 -10.88
N ILE A 261 -13.51 2.84 -10.52
CA ILE A 261 -12.94 2.24 -9.29
C ILE A 261 -13.71 2.72 -8.05
N THR A 262 -13.91 4.03 -7.92
CA THR A 262 -14.62 4.60 -6.77
C THR A 262 -16.06 4.08 -6.69
N ALA A 263 -16.74 3.98 -7.83
CA ALA A 263 -18.12 3.54 -7.91
C ALA A 263 -18.31 2.04 -7.68
N ASP A 264 -17.34 1.20 -8.10
CA ASP A 264 -17.48 -0.26 -8.00
C ASP A 264 -16.89 -0.80 -6.69
N ALA A 265 -15.82 -0.20 -6.16
CA ALA A 265 -14.99 -0.79 -5.11
C ALA A 265 -14.72 0.15 -3.92
N GLY A 266 -15.18 1.40 -3.97
CA GLY A 266 -14.96 2.39 -2.91
C GLY A 266 -13.76 3.30 -3.14
N GLY A 267 -13.71 4.41 -2.40
CA GLY A 267 -12.68 5.45 -2.58
C GLY A 267 -11.27 4.99 -2.24
N SER A 268 -11.10 4.15 -1.23
CA SER A 268 -9.79 3.59 -0.86
C SER A 268 -9.39 2.37 -1.69
N ALA A 269 -10.24 1.84 -2.56
CA ALA A 269 -9.80 0.82 -3.52
C ALA A 269 -8.73 1.33 -4.51
N HIS A 270 -8.51 2.65 -4.59
CA HIS A 270 -7.40 3.22 -5.34
C HIS A 270 -6.02 2.76 -4.86
N GLU A 271 -5.89 2.26 -3.63
CA GLU A 271 -4.66 1.67 -3.12
C GLU A 271 -4.18 0.48 -3.96
N ALA A 272 -5.07 -0.17 -4.73
CA ALA A 272 -4.70 -1.17 -5.73
C ALA A 272 -3.65 -0.66 -6.75
N LYS A 273 -3.44 0.65 -6.89
CA LYS A 273 -2.36 1.24 -7.69
C LYS A 273 -0.98 0.82 -7.19
N THR A 274 -0.81 0.57 -5.91
CA THR A 274 0.46 0.08 -5.35
C THR A 274 0.74 -1.36 -5.79
N TRP A 275 -0.29 -2.19 -5.92
CA TRP A 275 -0.18 -3.55 -6.45
C TRP A 275 0.18 -3.52 -7.93
N VAL A 276 -0.46 -2.64 -8.72
CA VAL A 276 -0.10 -2.42 -10.13
C VAL A 276 1.35 -1.99 -10.27
N ALA A 277 1.83 -1.04 -9.45
CA ALA A 277 3.22 -0.60 -9.47
C ALA A 277 4.20 -1.73 -9.08
N ALA A 278 3.89 -2.51 -8.05
CA ALA A 278 4.74 -3.61 -7.60
C ALA A 278 4.83 -4.74 -8.65
N VAL A 279 3.71 -5.15 -9.24
CA VAL A 279 3.65 -6.15 -10.32
C VAL A 279 4.41 -5.67 -11.55
N ALA A 280 4.26 -4.39 -11.92
CA ALA A 280 4.97 -3.80 -13.06
C ALA A 280 6.48 -3.70 -12.82
N ALA A 281 6.89 -3.38 -11.60
CA ALA A 281 8.28 -3.38 -11.19
C ALA A 281 8.89 -4.80 -11.26
N MET A 282 8.17 -5.80 -10.74
CA MET A 282 8.56 -7.21 -10.85
C MET A 282 8.72 -7.66 -12.31
N ASP A 283 7.75 -7.31 -13.16
CA ASP A 283 7.75 -7.69 -14.58
C ASP A 283 8.89 -7.05 -15.35
N ALA A 284 9.13 -5.75 -15.17
CA ALA A 284 10.25 -5.04 -15.79
C ALA A 284 11.61 -5.53 -15.26
N ALA A 285 11.71 -5.82 -13.96
CA ALA A 285 12.91 -6.37 -13.33
C ALA A 285 13.30 -7.73 -13.95
N CYS A 286 12.30 -8.59 -14.13
CA CYS A 286 12.49 -9.96 -14.61
C CYS A 286 12.40 -10.10 -16.13
N ALA A 287 12.04 -9.05 -16.86
CA ALA A 287 11.72 -9.11 -18.29
C ALA A 287 10.70 -10.21 -18.61
N GLY A 288 9.63 -10.27 -17.82
CA GLY A 288 8.55 -11.24 -17.99
C GLY A 288 8.83 -12.67 -17.49
N ALA A 289 10.07 -13.00 -17.12
CA ALA A 289 10.48 -14.32 -16.65
C ALA A 289 10.22 -14.52 -15.14
N TRP A 290 8.95 -14.59 -14.77
CA TRP A 290 8.48 -14.84 -13.40
C TRP A 290 7.03 -15.34 -13.43
N GLN A 291 6.56 -15.89 -12.31
CA GLN A 291 5.19 -16.37 -12.17
C GLN A 291 4.51 -15.69 -10.98
N ALA A 292 3.24 -15.33 -11.17
CA ALA A 292 2.39 -14.75 -10.14
C ALA A 292 1.39 -15.79 -9.61
N GLU A 293 1.02 -15.67 -8.35
CA GLU A 293 0.05 -16.54 -7.68
C GLU A 293 -0.84 -15.72 -6.75
N ALA A 294 -2.15 -15.79 -6.94
CA ALA A 294 -3.13 -15.25 -6.01
C ALA A 294 -3.22 -16.17 -4.79
N ARG A 295 -2.51 -15.81 -3.71
CA ARG A 295 -2.37 -16.64 -2.51
C ARG A 295 -3.60 -16.65 -1.63
N TYR A 296 -4.29 -15.52 -1.56
CA TYR A 296 -5.36 -15.33 -0.58
C TYR A 296 -6.35 -14.28 -1.03
N TYR A 297 -7.63 -14.53 -0.76
CA TYR A 297 -8.67 -13.51 -0.82
C TYR A 297 -9.84 -13.85 0.10
N ARG A 298 -10.28 -12.88 0.89
CA ARG A 298 -11.50 -12.96 1.70
C ARG A 298 -12.11 -11.58 1.93
N GLU A 299 -13.43 -11.49 1.87
CA GLU A 299 -14.16 -10.34 2.41
C GLU A 299 -14.17 -10.42 3.94
N ILE A 300 -13.60 -9.42 4.61
CA ILE A 300 -13.55 -9.34 6.07
C ILE A 300 -14.20 -8.01 6.50
N PRO A 301 -15.53 -8.00 6.75
CA PRO A 301 -16.28 -6.80 7.13
C PRO A 301 -15.73 -6.12 8.38
N GLU A 302 -15.27 -6.88 9.36
CA GLU A 302 -14.69 -6.38 10.62
C GLU A 302 -13.40 -5.59 10.38
N TRP A 303 -12.71 -5.85 9.27
CA TRP A 303 -11.54 -5.10 8.86
C TRP A 303 -11.82 -4.09 7.75
N ILE A 304 -13.09 -3.94 7.36
CA ILE A 304 -13.56 -3.13 6.23
C ILE A 304 -12.64 -3.34 5.01
N ALA A 305 -12.41 -4.60 4.64
CA ALA A 305 -11.48 -4.90 3.56
C ALA A 305 -11.84 -6.17 2.81
N GLY A 306 -11.81 -6.09 1.47
CA GLY A 306 -11.45 -7.24 0.64
C GLY A 306 -9.98 -7.57 0.88
N PHE A 307 -9.71 -8.42 1.86
CA PHE A 307 -8.36 -8.73 2.31
C PHE A 307 -7.70 -9.73 1.36
N GLY A 308 -6.57 -9.36 0.77
CA GLY A 308 -5.92 -10.15 -0.27
C GLY A 308 -4.41 -10.25 -0.13
N ALA A 309 -3.86 -11.30 -0.76
CA ALA A 309 -2.43 -11.44 -1.00
C ALA A 309 -2.16 -11.99 -2.40
N LEU A 310 -1.28 -11.31 -3.14
CA LEU A 310 -0.78 -11.72 -4.46
C LEU A 310 0.74 -11.80 -4.38
N THR A 311 1.31 -12.92 -4.79
CA THR A 311 2.76 -13.14 -4.73
C THR A 311 3.33 -13.43 -6.10
N GLY A 312 4.65 -13.34 -6.24
CA GLY A 312 5.31 -13.83 -7.43
C GLY A 312 6.81 -13.99 -7.24
N ARG A 313 7.41 -14.85 -8.04
CA ARG A 313 8.83 -15.20 -7.92
C ARG A 313 9.45 -15.37 -9.29
N SER A 314 10.67 -14.88 -9.47
CA SER A 314 11.52 -15.28 -10.60
C SER A 314 12.36 -16.48 -10.20
N ASP A 315 12.48 -17.43 -11.13
CA ASP A 315 13.35 -18.60 -10.96
C ASP A 315 14.83 -18.21 -10.87
#